data_AF-K2GSC3-F1
#
_entry.id   AF-K2GSC3-F1
#
_cell.length_a   1.000
_cell.length_b   1.000
_cell.length_c   1.000
_cell.angle_alpha   90.00
_cell.angle_beta   90.00
_cell.angle_gamma   90.00
#
_symmetry.space_group_name_H-M   'P 1'
#
loop_
_entity.id
_entity.type
_entity.pdbx_description
1 polymer ?
#
loop_
_entity_poly.entity_id
_entity_poly.type
_entity_poly.pdbx_seq_one_letter_code
_entity_poly.pdbx_strand_id
1 'polypeptide(L)'
;MREAQAAVHLAEYSPWPWKVDAVSLRFVLSPGDTRVHSRIAFSPRPGLAGPFRLDGEHLTLIAARIDGKPVTPCVNPGGLTCDVPDKPFVWECEVRIDPAANTALSGLYMSNGMYCTQC
;
A
#
# COMPACT_ATOMS: atom_id res chain seq x y z
N MET A 1 9.21 23.04 -3.52
CA MET A 1 7.89 23.49 -4.03
C MET A 1 6.87 22.46 -3.59
N ARG A 2 5.76 22.86 -2.97
CA ARG A 2 4.67 21.90 -2.66
C ARG A 2 3.96 21.64 -3.98
N GLU A 3 3.94 20.41 -4.47
CA GLU A 3 3.04 20.05 -5.56
C GLU A 3 1.61 20.26 -5.05
N ALA A 4 0.85 21.11 -5.73
CA ALA A 4 -0.56 21.26 -5.45
C ALA A 4 -1.25 19.98 -5.95
N GLN A 5 -1.98 19.30 -5.06
CA GLN A 5 -2.76 18.13 -5.44
C GLN A 5 -3.82 18.57 -6.46
N ALA A 6 -3.83 17.92 -7.63
CA ALA A 6 -4.80 18.21 -8.67
C ALA A 6 -6.23 17.94 -8.15
N ALA A 7 -7.18 18.75 -8.59
CA ALA A 7 -8.58 18.53 -8.25
C ALA A 7 -9.03 17.16 -8.79
N VAL A 8 -9.65 16.35 -7.93
CA VAL A 8 -10.24 15.07 -8.31
C VAL A 8 -11.73 15.29 -8.55
N HIS A 9 -12.22 14.96 -9.75
CA HIS A 9 -13.60 15.19 -10.14
C HIS A 9 -14.42 13.91 -10.05
N LEU A 10 -15.60 13.96 -9.40
CA LEU A 10 -16.52 12.81 -9.30
C LEU A 10 -16.90 12.24 -10.68
N ALA A 11 -17.03 13.10 -11.69
CA ALA A 11 -17.36 12.71 -13.06
C ALA A 11 -16.26 11.88 -13.76
N GLU A 12 -15.03 11.92 -13.24
CA GLU A 12 -13.88 11.17 -13.75
C GLU A 12 -13.67 9.84 -13.00
N TYR A 13 -14.58 9.48 -12.10
CA TYR A 13 -14.51 8.21 -11.39
C TYR A 13 -14.49 7.04 -12.37
N SER A 14 -13.48 6.18 -12.22
CA SER A 14 -13.41 4.90 -12.90
C SER A 14 -13.12 3.79 -11.88
N PRO A 15 -13.75 2.61 -12.03
CA PRO A 15 -13.45 1.48 -11.16
C PRO A 15 -12.02 1.01 -11.39
N TRP A 16 -11.32 0.70 -10.29
CA TRP A 16 -9.97 0.14 -10.37
C TRP A 16 -10.01 -1.27 -11.00
N PRO A 17 -9.10 -1.63 -11.93
CA PRO A 17 -9.15 -2.90 -12.67
C PRO A 17 -9.01 -4.18 -11.86
N TRP A 18 -8.67 -4.11 -10.57
CA TRP A 18 -8.52 -5.28 -9.70
C TRP A 18 -9.55 -5.28 -8.58
N LYS A 19 -9.94 -6.48 -8.18
CA LYS A 19 -10.71 -6.75 -6.98
C LYS A 19 -9.76 -7.28 -5.92
N VAL A 20 -9.95 -6.82 -4.68
CA VAL A 20 -9.31 -7.40 -3.49
C VAL A 20 -10.20 -8.55 -3.01
N ASP A 21 -9.68 -9.76 -3.01
CA ASP A 21 -10.42 -10.96 -2.57
C ASP A 21 -10.13 -11.30 -1.10
N ALA A 22 -8.90 -11.07 -0.65
CA ALA A 22 -8.50 -11.31 0.73
C ALA A 22 -7.31 -10.44 1.13
N VAL A 23 -7.27 -10.04 2.39
CA VAL A 23 -6.17 -9.27 2.97
C VAL A 23 -5.72 -9.97 4.25
N SER A 24 -4.41 -10.22 4.37
CA SER A 24 -3.77 -10.66 5.59
C SER A 24 -2.63 -9.70 5.92
N LEU A 25 -2.67 -9.12 7.12
CA LEU A 25 -1.65 -8.22 7.63
C LEU A 25 -1.00 -8.81 8.87
N ARG A 26 0.33 -8.70 8.97
CA ARG A 26 1.08 -8.98 10.19
C ARG A 26 1.90 -7.75 10.54
N PHE A 27 1.75 -7.29 11.77
CA PHE A 27 2.51 -6.18 12.33
C PHE A 27 3.54 -6.73 13.32
N VAL A 28 4.81 -6.40 13.11
CA VAL A 28 5.87 -6.58 14.10
C VAL A 28 6.12 -5.20 14.71
N LEU A 29 5.51 -4.97 15.87
CA LEU A 29 5.45 -3.65 16.48
C LEU A 29 6.79 -3.25 17.12
N SER A 30 7.28 -2.09 16.71
CA SER A 30 8.41 -1.38 17.30
C SER A 30 8.17 0.12 17.11
N PRO A 31 8.33 0.98 18.15
CA PRO A 31 7.92 2.37 18.05
C PRO A 31 8.59 3.14 16.91
N GLY A 32 9.87 2.86 16.61
CA GLY A 32 10.64 3.51 15.54
C GLY A 32 10.88 2.67 14.29
N ASP A 33 10.45 1.40 14.26
CA ASP A 33 10.78 0.45 13.19
C ASP A 33 9.72 -0.65 13.06
N THR A 34 8.45 -0.27 13.06
CA THR A 34 7.38 -1.26 12.90
C THR A 34 7.45 -1.86 11.50
N ARG A 35 7.44 -3.20 11.42
CA ARG A 35 7.39 -3.95 10.16
C ARG A 35 5.95 -4.33 9.87
N VAL A 36 5.49 -4.05 8.66
CA VAL A 36 4.17 -4.47 8.19
C VAL A 36 4.37 -5.42 7.02
N HIS A 37 3.96 -6.67 7.23
CA HIS A 37 3.87 -7.65 6.16
C HIS A 37 2.44 -7.68 5.66
N SER A 38 2.26 -7.42 4.37
CA SER A 38 0.97 -7.57 3.70
C SER A 38 1.01 -8.77 2.76
N ARG A 39 -0.10 -9.51 2.73
CA ARG A 39 -0.38 -10.54 1.75
C ARG A 39 -1.81 -10.34 1.26
N ILE A 40 -1.97 -9.98 0.00
CA ILE A 40 -3.24 -9.55 -0.58
C ILE A 40 -3.52 -10.39 -1.83
N ALA A 41 -4.67 -11.05 -1.86
CA ALA A 41 -5.14 -11.76 -3.04
C ALA A 41 -5.93 -10.82 -3.93
N PHE A 42 -5.53 -10.73 -5.20
CA PHE A 42 -6.20 -9.92 -6.21
C PHE A 42 -6.75 -10.80 -7.33
N SER A 43 -7.87 -10.37 -7.91
CA SER A 43 -8.40 -10.89 -9.18
C SER A 43 -8.67 -9.74 -10.16
N PRO A 44 -8.39 -9.93 -11.46
CA PRO A 44 -8.72 -8.94 -12.47
C PRO A 44 -10.24 -8.82 -12.61
N ARG A 45 -10.73 -7.59 -12.83
CA ARG A 45 -12.12 -7.34 -13.20
C ARG A 45 -12.28 -7.48 -14.71
N PRO A 46 -13.21 -8.32 -15.20
CA PRO A 46 -13.43 -8.47 -16.62
C PRO A 46 -13.78 -7.13 -17.30
N GLY A 47 -13.15 -6.85 -18.44
CA GLY A 47 -13.42 -5.66 -19.24
C GLY A 47 -12.79 -4.36 -18.72
N LEU A 48 -11.99 -4.40 -17.65
CA LEU A 48 -11.21 -3.26 -17.17
C LEU A 48 -9.72 -3.50 -17.38
N ALA A 49 -9.01 -2.45 -17.76
CA ALA A 49 -7.56 -2.44 -17.93
C ALA A 49 -7.00 -1.15 -17.33
N GLY A 50 -5.74 -1.19 -16.89
CA GLY A 50 -5.05 -0.05 -16.31
C GLY A 50 -3.75 -0.47 -15.63
N PRO A 51 -3.09 0.46 -14.92
CA PRO A 51 -1.86 0.17 -14.17
C PRO A 51 -2.18 -0.36 -12.77
N PHE A 52 -1.45 -1.40 -12.33
CA PHE A 52 -1.55 -1.87 -10.95
C PHE A 52 -0.79 -0.90 -10.07
N ARG A 53 -1.53 0.03 -9.48
CA ARG A 53 -1.04 1.06 -8.58
C ARG A 53 -1.55 0.79 -7.17
N LEU A 54 -0.65 0.80 -6.20
CA LEU A 54 -0.98 0.78 -4.78
C LEU A 54 -0.50 2.09 -4.17
N ASP A 55 -1.40 2.82 -3.53
CA ASP A 55 -1.05 4.05 -2.84
C ASP A 55 -0.37 3.75 -1.50
N GLY A 56 0.54 4.64 -1.09
CA GLY A 56 1.27 4.50 0.15
C GLY A 56 2.11 5.72 0.43
N GLU A 57 2.05 6.21 1.67
CA GLU A 57 2.71 7.44 2.09
C GLU A 57 3.56 7.19 3.34
N HIS A 58 4.74 7.81 3.40
CA HIS A 58 5.66 7.70 4.54
C HIS A 58 6.05 6.24 4.89
N LEU A 59 6.14 5.38 3.88
CA LEU A 59 6.55 3.98 4.01
C LEU A 59 7.94 3.77 3.39
N THR A 60 8.78 2.93 4.00
CA THR A 60 9.96 2.39 3.31
C THR A 60 9.63 0.99 2.79
N LEU A 61 9.61 0.78 1.48
CA LEU A 61 9.48 -0.57 0.89
C LEU A 61 10.77 -1.37 1.13
N ILE A 62 10.63 -2.61 1.58
CA ILE A 62 11.77 -3.47 1.91
C ILE A 62 11.80 -4.69 0.98
N ALA A 63 10.65 -5.31 0.75
CA ALA A 63 10.52 -6.40 -0.19
C ALA A 63 9.13 -6.41 -0.82
N ALA A 64 9.05 -6.89 -2.06
CA ALA A 64 7.80 -7.16 -2.76
C ALA A 64 7.88 -8.49 -3.50
N ARG A 65 6.77 -9.22 -3.57
CA ARG A 65 6.63 -10.48 -4.30
C ARG A 65 5.27 -10.58 -4.96
N ILE A 66 5.22 -11.36 -6.04
CA ILE A 66 3.99 -11.84 -6.66
C ILE A 66 4.05 -13.36 -6.69
N ASP A 67 3.06 -14.02 -6.09
CA ASP A 67 3.00 -15.48 -5.97
C ASP A 67 4.32 -16.08 -5.41
N GLY A 68 4.87 -15.46 -4.36
CA GLY A 68 6.13 -15.85 -3.73
C GLY A 68 7.41 -15.44 -4.49
N LYS A 69 7.31 -14.97 -5.74
CA LYS A 69 8.47 -14.57 -6.57
C LYS A 69 8.83 -13.10 -6.32
N PRO A 70 10.10 -12.77 -6.05
CA PRO A 70 10.54 -11.38 -5.90
C PRO A 70 10.21 -10.53 -7.14
N VAL A 71 9.77 -9.30 -6.91
CA VAL A 71 9.53 -8.29 -7.94
C VAL A 71 10.15 -6.95 -7.54
N THR A 72 10.40 -6.08 -8.52
CA THR A 72 10.93 -4.73 -8.30
C THR A 72 9.92 -3.71 -8.81
N PRO A 73 9.02 -3.22 -7.94
CA PRO A 73 8.05 -2.20 -8.34
C PRO A 73 8.72 -0.84 -8.56
N CYS A 74 8.07 0.02 -9.33
CA CYS A 74 8.44 1.43 -9.42
C CYS A 74 7.82 2.19 -8.24
N VAL A 75 8.66 2.74 -7.36
CA VAL A 75 8.23 3.41 -6.13
C VAL A 75 8.36 4.93 -6.27
N ASN A 76 7.36 5.65 -5.78
CA ASN A 76 7.36 7.12 -5.66
C ASN A 76 6.76 7.54 -4.30
N PRO A 77 6.81 8.84 -3.93
CA PRO A 77 6.32 9.29 -2.63
C PRO A 77 4.85 8.98 -2.32
N GLY A 78 4.00 8.81 -3.34
CA GLY A 78 2.58 8.51 -3.21
C GLY A 78 2.21 7.03 -3.37
N GLY A 79 3.19 6.14 -3.52
CA GLY A 79 2.96 4.71 -3.59
C GLY A 79 3.87 3.98 -4.58
N LEU A 80 3.32 2.95 -5.22
CA LEU A 80 4.06 2.13 -6.17
C LEU A 80 3.22 1.66 -7.34
N THR A 81 3.89 1.29 -8.43
CA THR A 81 3.33 0.53 -9.54
C THR A 81 4.14 -0.74 -9.79
N CYS A 82 3.49 -1.80 -10.27
CA CYS A 82 4.15 -3.06 -10.61
C CYS A 82 3.48 -3.71 -11.81
N ASP A 83 4.25 -4.41 -12.64
CA ASP A 83 3.67 -5.34 -13.61
C ASP A 83 3.12 -6.56 -12.87
N VAL A 84 1.88 -6.93 -13.18
CA VAL A 84 1.17 -8.03 -12.53
C VAL A 84 0.53 -8.96 -13.56
N PRO A 85 0.26 -10.22 -13.22
CA PRO A 85 -0.45 -11.14 -14.10
C PRO A 85 -1.87 -10.65 -14.45
N ASP A 86 -2.35 -11.04 -15.63
CA ASP A 86 -3.74 -10.85 -16.11
C ASP A 86 -4.73 -11.90 -15.57
N LYS A 87 -4.36 -12.56 -14.48
CA LYS A 87 -5.08 -13.63 -13.80
C LYS A 87 -5.01 -13.42 -12.28
N PRO A 88 -5.79 -14.13 -11.46
CA PRO A 88 -5.66 -14.02 -10.01
C PRO A 88 -4.22 -14.26 -9.53
N PHE A 89 -3.76 -13.43 -8.61
CA PHE A 89 -2.41 -13.48 -8.06
C PHE A 89 -2.39 -13.01 -6.59
N VAL A 90 -1.31 -13.32 -5.89
CA VAL A 90 -1.06 -12.85 -4.53
C VAL A 90 0.08 -11.84 -4.56
N TRP A 91 -0.22 -10.61 -4.15
CA TRP A 91 0.77 -9.61 -3.82
C TRP A 91 1.25 -9.80 -2.39
N GLU A 92 2.56 -9.74 -2.18
CA GLU A 92 3.15 -9.72 -0.85
C GLU A 92 4.12 -8.55 -0.78
N CYS A 93 4.06 -7.77 0.29
CA CYS A 93 5.10 -6.78 0.55
C CYS A 93 5.44 -6.68 2.03
N GLU A 94 6.68 -6.27 2.27
CA GLU A 94 7.16 -5.87 3.58
C GLU A 94 7.55 -4.41 3.52
N VAL A 95 6.95 -3.62 4.40
CA VAL A 95 7.28 -2.20 4.56
C VAL A 95 7.69 -1.90 5.99
N ARG A 96 8.45 -0.82 6.15
CA ARG A 96 8.79 -0.23 7.44
C ARG A 96 8.06 1.10 7.61
N ILE A 97 7.58 1.33 8.83
CA ILE A 97 7.02 2.60 9.28
C ILE A 97 7.56 2.98 10.67
N ASP A 98 7.52 4.28 11.00
CA ASP A 98 7.94 4.84 12.28
C ASP A 98 6.73 5.49 13.00
N PRO A 99 5.96 4.71 13.80
CA PRO A 99 4.83 5.23 14.55
C PRO A 99 5.17 6.33 15.56
N ALA A 100 6.38 6.32 16.13
CA ALA A 100 6.82 7.30 17.12
C ALA A 100 7.11 8.66 16.49
N ALA A 101 7.61 8.68 15.25
CA ALA A 101 7.82 9.91 14.48
C ALA A 101 6.54 10.41 13.78
N ASN A 102 5.43 9.67 13.83
CA ASN A 102 4.20 10.04 13.14
C ASN A 102 3.39 11.09 13.91
N THR A 103 3.65 12.37 13.62
CA THR A 103 2.93 13.51 14.21
C THR A 103 1.65 13.88 13.46
N ALA A 104 1.35 13.22 12.34
CA ALA A 104 0.14 13.48 11.55
C ALA A 104 -1.11 12.83 12.16
N LEU A 105 -0.93 11.87 13.09
CA LEU A 105 -2.00 11.13 13.75
C LEU A 105 -2.94 10.41 12.76
N SER A 106 -2.38 9.99 11.63
CA SER A 106 -3.02 9.21 10.56
C SER A 106 -2.16 8.00 10.22
N GLY A 107 -2.75 6.90 9.77
CA GLY A 107 -2.10 5.59 9.71
C GLY A 107 -1.88 5.03 11.12
N LEU A 108 -0.74 4.35 11.34
CA LEU A 108 -0.31 3.84 12.65
C LEU A 108 0.61 4.87 13.34
N TYR A 109 0.32 5.22 14.58
CA TYR A 109 1.05 6.22 15.36
C TYR A 109 1.07 5.88 16.86
N MET A 110 1.87 6.62 17.63
CA MET A 110 1.93 6.52 19.09
C MET A 110 1.09 7.61 19.76
N SER A 111 0.24 7.25 20.72
CA SER A 111 -0.50 8.19 21.58
C SER A 111 -0.35 7.78 23.04
N ASN A 112 0.26 8.63 23.86
CA ASN A 112 0.55 8.36 25.28
C ASN A 112 1.16 6.96 25.53
N GLY A 113 2.12 6.55 24.68
CA GLY A 113 2.79 5.25 24.78
C GLY A 113 2.01 4.06 24.22
N MET A 114 0.82 4.26 23.65
CA MET A 114 0.00 3.23 23.01
C MET A 114 0.08 3.32 21.49
N TYR A 115 0.02 2.16 20.81
CA TYR A 115 -0.17 2.12 19.36
C TYR A 115 -1.64 2.42 19.02
N CYS A 116 -1.87 3.35 18.12
CA CYS A 116 -3.20 3.74 17.66
C CYS A 116 -3.24 3.79 16.13
N THR A 117 -4.40 3.52 15.55
CA THR A 117 -4.63 3.66 14.11
C THR A 117 -5.75 4.65 13.82
N GLN A 118 -5.57 5.46 12.80
CA GLN A 118 -6.63 6.25 12.16
C GLN A 118 -6.45 6.09 10.65
N CYS A 119 -7.46 5.60 9.94
CA CYS A 119 -7.40 5.35 8.50
C CYS A 119 -8.46 6.18 7.76
#